data_AF-A0A9N8L139-F1
#
_entry.id   AF-A0A9N8L139-F1
#
_cell.length_a   1.000
_cell.length_b   1.000
_cell.length_c   1.000
_cell.angle_alpha   90.00
_cell.angle_beta   90.00
_cell.angle_gamma   90.00
#
_symmetry.space_group_name_H-M   'P 1'
#
loop_
_entity.id
_entity.type
_entity.pdbx_description
1 polymer ?
#
loop_
_entity_poly.entity_id
_entity_poly.type
_entity_poly.pdbx_seq_one_letter_code
_entity_poly.pdbx_strand_id
1 'polypeptide(L)'
;MKNPTPQPRAKKVKTIEEVFQEVNKKYIRLKKKDIKNNNSILYEVLEKLLTLMRSCDSLFDSLNPKLEYLGSYFEGLRVGQPTEYDINVILTIHMDYSKIKLDANEVQNGHTAIKMPTEFRRLSKTPDKVIKGFKKTELWCDRLYRLSVKKFRDWMQGVVQAALNKLPTENGKRVLKIKHKEYKINFKVSGPANNITVHLENDDVIDIDLVPTLTFRLPQQPSESKIDFHKVQDTDISNYFAVPKPTAHDFSWRLAFPYQERYYINDKNNLKSTLKLLKQFRDVQGFNKLASYFIKTLFLWEVVDKGCVTFIYNSFGRTAR
;
A
#
# COMPACT_ATOMS: atom_id res chain seq x y z
N MET A 1 54.59 18.52 47.67
CA MET A 1 54.26 17.54 46.60
C MET A 1 52.97 18.00 45.92
N LYS A 2 53.02 18.36 44.64
CA LYS A 2 51.81 18.74 43.87
C LYS A 2 51.16 17.45 43.35
N ASN A 3 49.87 17.27 43.63
CA ASN A 3 49.09 16.15 43.09
C ASN A 3 49.11 16.23 41.54
N PRO A 4 49.29 15.10 40.84
CA PRO A 4 49.26 15.10 39.39
C PRO A 4 47.86 15.45 38.90
N THR A 5 47.79 16.40 37.98
CA THR A 5 46.58 16.80 37.26
C THR A 5 45.97 15.59 36.57
N PRO A 6 44.65 15.33 36.70
CA PRO A 6 44.03 14.17 36.07
C PRO A 6 44.16 14.26 34.55
N GLN A 7 44.81 13.26 33.97
CA GLN A 7 44.93 13.15 32.51
C GLN A 7 43.53 13.06 31.88
N PRO A 8 43.27 13.74 30.75
CA PRO A 8 41.99 13.66 30.08
C PRO A 8 41.75 12.21 29.65
N ARG A 9 40.68 11.60 30.17
CA ARG A 9 40.23 10.27 29.71
C ARG A 9 40.03 10.32 28.20
N ALA A 10 40.76 9.48 27.47
CA ALA A 10 40.60 9.32 26.03
C ALA A 10 39.11 9.08 25.71
N LYS A 11 38.54 9.89 24.79
CA LYS A 11 37.15 9.71 24.34
C LYS A 11 37.01 8.32 23.74
N LYS A 12 36.13 7.49 24.31
CA LYS A 12 35.79 6.18 23.74
C LYS A 12 35.32 6.38 22.30
N VAL A 13 36.03 5.80 21.34
CA VAL A 13 35.63 5.78 19.93
C VAL A 13 34.40 4.90 19.83
N LYS A 14 33.31 5.46 19.29
CA LYS A 14 32.08 4.70 19.06
C LYS A 14 32.28 3.73 17.91
N THR A 15 31.81 2.51 18.08
CA THR A 15 31.69 1.53 17.00
C THR A 15 30.63 1.99 15.99
N ILE A 16 30.71 1.47 14.76
CA ILE A 16 29.70 1.76 13.73
C ILE A 16 28.29 1.33 14.16
N GLU A 17 28.17 0.24 14.93
CA GLU A 17 26.90 -0.25 15.47
C GLU A 17 26.33 0.72 16.51
N GLU A 18 27.15 1.24 17.43
CA GLU A 18 26.72 2.26 18.39
C GLU A 18 26.22 3.52 17.66
N VAL A 19 26.92 3.97 16.62
CA VAL A 19 26.48 5.11 15.79
C VAL A 19 25.17 4.79 15.07
N PHE A 20 25.06 3.60 14.49
CA PHE A 20 23.85 3.15 13.78
C PHE A 20 22.62 3.12 14.70
N GLN A 21 22.77 2.60 15.92
CA GLN A 21 21.70 2.56 16.91
C GLN A 21 21.27 3.96 17.36
N GLU A 22 22.23 4.87 17.55
CA GLU A 22 21.93 6.27 17.89
C GLU A 22 21.17 6.98 16.77
N VAL A 23 21.61 6.83 15.51
CA VAL A 23 20.92 7.40 14.35
C VAL A 23 19.51 6.83 14.24
N ASN A 24 19.34 5.52 14.38
CA ASN A 24 18.03 4.87 14.35
C ASN A 24 17.09 5.41 15.44
N LYS A 25 17.59 5.54 16.66
CA LYS A 25 16.81 6.03 17.80
C LYS A 25 16.39 7.50 17.61
N LYS A 26 17.28 8.34 17.09
CA LYS A 26 17.09 9.80 17.03
C LYS A 26 16.31 10.25 15.79
N TYR A 27 16.52 9.62 14.63
CA TYR A 27 16.03 10.13 13.35
C TYR A 27 15.08 9.19 12.61
N ILE A 28 15.05 7.89 12.94
CA ILE A 28 14.29 6.89 12.18
C ILE A 28 13.08 6.36 12.95
N ARG A 29 13.19 6.27 14.28
CA ARG A 29 12.15 5.73 15.14
C ARG A 29 10.98 6.71 15.25
N LEU A 30 9.80 6.24 14.87
CA LEU A 30 8.54 6.96 15.03
C LEU A 30 8.18 7.08 16.53
N LYS A 31 7.62 8.22 16.93
CA LYS A 31 7.17 8.44 18.32
C LYS A 31 5.91 7.62 18.61
N LYS A 32 5.92 6.85 19.70
CA LYS A 32 4.81 5.95 20.07
C LYS A 32 3.47 6.69 20.27
N LYS A 33 3.51 7.90 20.81
CA LYS A 33 2.31 8.73 21.04
C LYS A 33 1.64 9.09 19.71
N ASP A 34 2.43 9.55 18.75
CA ASP A 34 1.95 9.98 17.42
C ASP A 34 1.38 8.79 16.64
N ILE A 35 2.04 7.63 16.68
CA ILE A 35 1.53 6.36 16.13
C ILE A 35 0.13 6.06 16.69
N LYS A 36 -0.02 6.07 18.02
CA LYS A 36 -1.28 5.70 18.68
C LYS A 36 -2.40 6.68 18.29
N ASN A 37 -2.11 7.98 18.35
CA ASN A 37 -3.09 9.01 18.06
C ASN A 37 -3.52 8.98 16.60
N ASN A 38 -2.57 8.97 15.67
CA ASN A 38 -2.87 9.03 14.24
C ASN A 38 -3.55 7.75 13.76
N ASN A 39 -3.17 6.57 14.26
CA ASN A 39 -3.86 5.32 13.93
C ASN A 39 -5.32 5.33 14.43
N SER A 40 -5.57 5.85 15.64
CA SER A 40 -6.94 5.95 16.15
C SER A 40 -7.82 6.78 15.23
N ILE A 41 -7.30 7.92 14.76
CA ILE A 41 -8.01 8.81 13.84
C ILE A 41 -8.21 8.13 12.48
N LEU A 42 -7.14 7.52 11.94
CA LEU A 42 -7.16 6.79 10.68
C LEU A 42 -8.28 5.74 10.66
N TYR A 43 -8.35 4.88 11.68
CA TYR A 43 -9.34 3.80 11.74
C TYR A 43 -10.77 4.35 11.85
N GLU A 44 -11.02 5.32 12.72
CA GLU A 44 -12.34 5.93 12.88
C GLU A 44 -12.82 6.59 11.57
N VAL A 45 -11.94 7.36 10.92
CA VAL A 45 -12.25 8.04 9.65
C VAL A 45 -12.52 7.03 8.53
N LEU A 46 -11.67 6.01 8.38
CA LEU A 46 -11.81 5.00 7.34
C LEU A 46 -13.07 4.13 7.49
N GLU A 47 -13.40 3.73 8.72
CA GLU A 47 -14.62 2.96 9.00
C GLU A 47 -15.87 3.75 8.61
N LYS A 48 -15.92 5.04 8.99
CA LYS A 48 -17.03 5.91 8.66
C LYS A 48 -17.12 6.17 7.14
N LEU A 49 -16.00 6.43 6.48
CA LEU A 49 -15.94 6.61 5.03
C LEU A 49 -16.40 5.36 4.28
N LEU A 50 -15.91 4.18 4.67
CA LEU A 50 -16.31 2.92 4.05
C LEU A 50 -17.83 2.71 4.17
N THR A 51 -18.40 2.98 5.34
CA THR A 51 -19.85 2.91 5.58
C THR A 51 -20.62 3.86 4.64
N LEU A 52 -20.15 5.10 4.50
CA LEU A 52 -20.76 6.07 3.59
C LEU A 52 -20.66 5.58 2.13
N MET A 53 -19.50 5.10 1.70
CA MET A 53 -19.30 4.58 0.34
C MET A 53 -20.25 3.42 0.02
N ARG A 54 -20.40 2.46 0.94
CA ARG A 54 -21.36 1.34 0.83
C ARG A 54 -22.81 1.84 0.68
N SER A 55 -23.19 2.86 1.44
CA SER A 55 -24.54 3.44 1.34
C SER A 55 -24.81 4.26 0.05
N CYS A 56 -23.79 4.58 -0.74
CA CYS A 56 -23.93 5.42 -1.93
C CYS A 56 -24.00 4.62 -3.24
N ASP A 57 -23.37 3.44 -3.28
CA ASP A 57 -23.25 2.66 -4.50
C ASP A 57 -23.50 1.18 -4.19
N SER A 58 -24.63 0.66 -4.68
CA SER A 58 -25.04 -0.72 -4.42
C SER A 58 -24.09 -1.75 -5.05
N LEU A 59 -23.41 -1.41 -6.15
CA LEU A 59 -22.38 -2.28 -6.72
C LEU A 59 -21.17 -2.36 -5.78
N PHE A 60 -20.70 -1.22 -5.28
CA PHE A 60 -19.59 -1.16 -4.33
C PHE A 60 -19.89 -1.99 -3.09
N ASP A 61 -21.07 -1.83 -2.47
CA ASP A 61 -21.49 -2.64 -1.33
C ASP A 61 -21.58 -4.14 -1.67
N SER A 62 -22.12 -4.47 -2.84
CA SER A 62 -22.26 -5.86 -3.28
C SER A 62 -20.94 -6.57 -3.57
N LEU A 63 -19.85 -5.83 -3.80
CA LEU A 63 -18.50 -6.37 -3.98
C LEU A 63 -17.77 -6.63 -2.64
N ASN A 64 -18.49 -6.48 -1.52
CA ASN A 64 -18.04 -6.71 -0.16
C ASN A 64 -16.67 -6.08 0.14
N PRO A 65 -16.60 -4.73 0.12
CA PRO A 65 -15.34 -4.01 0.18
C PRO A 65 -14.69 -4.18 1.55
N LYS A 66 -13.38 -4.45 1.54
CA LYS A 66 -12.56 -4.59 2.76
C LYS A 66 -11.35 -3.67 2.69
N LEU A 67 -10.95 -3.13 3.84
CA LEU A 67 -9.73 -2.32 3.94
C LEU A 67 -8.56 -3.22 4.32
N GLU A 68 -7.49 -3.15 3.54
CA GLU A 68 -6.23 -3.81 3.82
C GLU A 68 -5.14 -2.77 4.10
N TYR A 69 -4.56 -2.88 5.29
CA TYR A 69 -3.57 -1.97 5.84
C TYR A 69 -2.17 -2.39 5.38
N LEU A 70 -1.78 -1.86 4.22
CA LEU A 70 -0.58 -2.24 3.48
C LEU A 70 0.42 -1.08 3.38
N GLY A 71 1.44 -1.26 2.56
CA GLY A 71 2.44 -0.22 2.30
C GLY A 71 3.39 0.04 3.46
N SER A 72 4.18 1.10 3.31
CA SER A 72 5.42 1.24 4.07
C SER A 72 5.22 1.44 5.56
N TYR A 73 4.10 2.05 5.97
CA TYR A 73 3.76 2.22 7.39
C TYR A 73 3.48 0.88 8.08
N PHE A 74 2.51 0.12 7.58
CA PHE A 74 2.09 -1.14 8.18
C PHE A 74 3.11 -2.27 8.01
N GLU A 75 4.07 -2.13 7.08
CA GLU A 75 5.25 -3.00 6.98
C GLU A 75 6.38 -2.64 7.97
N GLY A 76 6.26 -1.51 8.67
CA GLY A 76 7.26 -0.99 9.60
C GLY A 76 8.44 -0.28 8.91
N LEU A 77 8.31 0.06 7.63
CA LEU A 77 9.35 0.71 6.81
C LEU A 77 9.19 2.24 6.70
N ARG A 78 8.16 2.83 7.31
CA ARG A 78 7.96 4.29 7.30
C ARG A 78 9.04 5.00 8.11
N VAL A 79 9.57 6.08 7.53
CA VAL A 79 10.49 7.04 8.14
C VAL A 79 9.80 8.41 8.22
N GLY A 80 10.27 9.31 9.08
CA GLY A 80 9.63 10.61 9.29
C GLY A 80 8.42 10.55 10.23
N GLN A 81 7.29 11.12 9.83
CA GLN A 81 6.05 11.16 10.64
C GLN A 81 5.04 10.07 10.21
N PRO A 82 4.22 9.54 11.14
CA PRO A 82 3.14 8.60 10.84
C PRO A 82 1.90 9.34 10.32
N THR A 83 2.06 10.06 9.22
CA THR A 83 1.03 10.95 8.65
C THR A 83 0.62 10.54 7.24
N GLU A 84 1.13 9.44 6.70
CA GLU A 84 0.82 8.97 5.34
C GLU A 84 0.57 7.47 5.35
N TYR A 85 -0.54 7.05 4.76
CA TYR A 85 -1.05 5.68 4.82
C TYR A 85 -1.52 5.18 3.45
N ASP A 86 -0.91 4.10 2.97
CA ASP A 86 -1.38 3.36 1.79
C ASP A 86 -2.43 2.32 2.22
N ILE A 87 -3.67 2.48 1.78
CA ILE A 87 -4.77 1.58 2.17
C ILE A 87 -5.39 0.98 0.91
N ASN A 88 -5.36 -0.34 0.80
CA ASN A 88 -6.05 -0.99 -0.31
C ASN A 88 -7.53 -1.19 0.05
N VAL A 89 -8.41 -0.83 -0.87
CA VAL A 89 -9.83 -1.20 -0.84
C VAL A 89 -10.00 -2.46 -1.68
N ILE A 90 -10.03 -3.61 -1.03
CA ILE A 90 -10.18 -4.91 -1.68
C ILE A 90 -11.63 -5.12 -2.09
N LEU A 91 -11.84 -5.33 -3.39
CA LEU A 91 -13.14 -5.62 -3.98
C LEU A 91 -13.18 -7.07 -4.45
N THR A 92 -14.22 -7.78 -4.04
CA THR A 92 -14.42 -9.19 -4.38
C THR A 92 -15.52 -9.32 -5.42
N ILE A 93 -15.16 -9.70 -6.64
CA ILE A 93 -16.13 -10.03 -7.67
C ILE A 93 -16.69 -11.43 -7.37
N HIS A 94 -17.97 -11.54 -7.04
CA HIS A 94 -18.60 -12.82 -6.69
C HIS A 94 -18.88 -13.69 -7.93
N MET A 95 -17.85 -14.38 -8.41
CA MET A 95 -17.93 -15.40 -9.45
C MET A 95 -16.85 -16.46 -9.27
N ASP A 96 -16.89 -17.47 -10.14
CA ASP A 96 -15.84 -18.47 -10.25
C ASP A 96 -14.57 -17.85 -10.87
N TYR A 97 -13.54 -17.62 -10.04
CA TYR A 97 -12.27 -17.02 -10.45
C TYR A 97 -11.48 -17.92 -11.41
N SER A 98 -11.73 -19.24 -11.44
CA SER A 98 -11.07 -20.15 -12.39
C SER A 98 -11.39 -19.82 -13.85
N LYS A 99 -12.50 -19.11 -14.08
CA LYS A 99 -12.94 -18.66 -15.40
C LYS A 99 -12.40 -17.29 -15.79
N ILE A 100 -11.84 -16.54 -14.84
CA ILE A 100 -11.16 -15.28 -15.14
C ILE A 100 -9.79 -15.61 -15.71
N LYS A 101 -9.48 -15.09 -16.91
CA LYS A 101 -8.17 -15.28 -17.51
C LYS A 101 -7.30 -14.06 -17.24
N LEU A 102 -6.06 -14.31 -16.80
CA LEU A 102 -5.04 -13.29 -16.63
C LEU A 102 -4.02 -13.47 -17.76
N ASP A 103 -3.76 -12.41 -18.52
CA ASP A 103 -2.94 -12.48 -19.73
C ASP A 103 -1.86 -11.38 -19.71
N ALA A 104 -0.59 -11.76 -19.77
CA ALA A 104 0.53 -10.82 -19.75
C ALA A 104 1.12 -10.53 -21.15
N ASN A 105 0.59 -11.10 -22.23
CA ASN A 105 1.17 -10.98 -23.58
C ASN A 105 1.21 -9.55 -24.13
N GLU A 106 0.11 -8.80 -23.96
CA GLU A 106 -0.07 -7.46 -24.55
C GLU A 106 0.20 -6.32 -23.56
N VAL A 107 0.87 -6.62 -22.45
CA VAL A 107 1.10 -5.64 -21.36
C VAL A 107 2.56 -5.61 -20.94
N GLN A 108 2.96 -4.49 -20.36
CA GLN A 108 4.36 -4.26 -19.98
C GLN A 108 4.63 -4.72 -18.54
N ASN A 109 5.81 -5.30 -18.30
CA ASN A 109 6.53 -5.37 -17.02
C ASN A 109 5.65 -5.49 -15.76
N GLY A 110 5.32 -6.73 -15.36
CA GLY A 110 4.62 -7.00 -14.10
C GLY A 110 3.15 -6.57 -14.09
N HIS A 111 2.57 -6.30 -15.26
CA HIS A 111 1.14 -6.07 -15.43
C HIS A 111 0.46 -7.30 -16.05
N THR A 112 -0.87 -7.30 -16.03
CA THR A 112 -1.72 -8.30 -16.67
C THR A 112 -3.00 -7.65 -17.20
N ALA A 113 -3.56 -8.17 -18.28
CA ALA A 113 -4.93 -7.94 -18.68
C ALA A 113 -5.85 -8.94 -17.97
N ILE A 114 -6.92 -8.42 -17.35
CA ILE A 114 -7.96 -9.24 -16.71
C ILE A 114 -9.06 -9.46 -17.74
N LYS A 115 -9.20 -10.68 -18.24
CA LYS A 115 -10.25 -11.10 -19.17
C LYS A 115 -11.38 -11.77 -18.40
N MET A 116 -12.52 -11.09 -18.32
CA MET A 116 -13.69 -11.55 -17.60
C MET A 116 -14.45 -12.60 -18.42
N PRO A 117 -15.05 -13.62 -17.79
CA PRO A 117 -15.83 -14.62 -18.49
C PRO A 117 -17.16 -14.04 -19.00
N THR A 118 -17.80 -14.69 -19.98
CA THR A 118 -19.01 -14.16 -20.64
C THR A 118 -20.15 -13.91 -19.66
N GLU A 119 -20.30 -14.75 -18.62
CA GLU A 119 -21.28 -14.57 -17.55
C GLU A 119 -21.12 -13.26 -16.79
N PHE A 120 -19.93 -12.66 -16.73
CA PHE A 120 -19.74 -11.36 -16.08
C PHE A 120 -20.58 -10.27 -16.72
N ARG A 121 -20.67 -10.27 -18.06
CA ARG A 121 -21.54 -9.36 -18.82
C ARG A 121 -23.01 -9.76 -18.77
N ARG A 122 -23.35 -10.95 -18.28
CA ARG A 122 -24.75 -11.37 -18.08
C ARG A 122 -25.26 -10.98 -16.70
N LEU A 123 -24.40 -10.58 -15.76
CA LEU A 123 -24.82 -10.11 -14.42
C LEU A 123 -25.71 -8.87 -14.48
N SER A 124 -25.56 -8.03 -15.51
CA SER A 124 -26.44 -6.91 -15.84
C SER A 124 -27.83 -7.31 -16.33
N LYS A 125 -28.06 -8.59 -16.66
CA LYS A 125 -29.31 -9.10 -17.26
C LYS A 125 -30.19 -9.86 -16.27
N THR A 126 -29.66 -10.23 -15.11
CA THR A 126 -30.43 -10.88 -14.04
C THR A 126 -31.01 -9.81 -13.10
N PRO A 127 -32.34 -9.76 -12.88
CA PRO A 127 -32.98 -8.72 -12.06
C PRO A 127 -32.33 -8.50 -10.68
N ASP A 128 -32.05 -9.58 -9.94
CA ASP A 128 -31.43 -9.50 -8.60
C ASP A 128 -30.02 -8.90 -8.63
N LYS A 129 -29.26 -9.16 -9.70
CA LYS A 129 -27.90 -8.64 -9.88
C LYS A 129 -27.94 -7.18 -10.38
N VAL A 130 -28.93 -6.83 -11.19
CA VAL A 130 -29.22 -5.44 -11.57
C VAL A 130 -29.48 -4.56 -10.35
N ILE A 131 -30.31 -5.03 -9.41
CA ILE A 131 -30.60 -4.33 -8.15
C ILE A 131 -29.30 -4.11 -7.35
N LYS A 132 -28.40 -5.10 -7.36
CA LYS A 132 -27.04 -5.01 -6.79
C LYS A 132 -26.08 -4.16 -7.62
N GLY A 133 -26.55 -3.39 -8.60
CA GLY A 133 -25.75 -2.41 -9.34
C GLY A 133 -24.90 -2.96 -10.49
N PHE A 134 -25.00 -4.26 -10.81
CA PHE A 134 -24.20 -4.90 -11.87
C PHE A 134 -24.51 -4.41 -13.30
N LYS A 135 -25.49 -3.52 -13.51
CA LYS A 135 -25.64 -2.79 -14.79
C LYS A 135 -24.34 -2.09 -15.22
N LYS A 136 -23.54 -1.61 -14.26
CA LYS A 136 -22.28 -0.90 -14.54
C LYS A 136 -21.17 -1.83 -15.07
N THR A 137 -21.24 -3.15 -14.84
CA THR A 137 -20.13 -4.07 -15.18
C THR A 137 -20.05 -4.39 -16.67
N GLU A 138 -21.15 -4.32 -17.42
CA GLU A 138 -21.13 -4.39 -18.89
C GLU A 138 -20.23 -3.31 -19.48
N LEU A 139 -20.24 -2.12 -18.87
CA LEU A 139 -19.49 -0.98 -19.36
C LEU A 139 -18.00 -1.13 -19.07
N TRP A 140 -17.57 -1.89 -18.06
CA TRP A 140 -16.16 -1.99 -17.70
C TRP A 140 -15.33 -2.82 -18.68
N CYS A 141 -15.96 -3.66 -19.49
CA CYS A 141 -15.23 -4.50 -20.43
C CYS A 141 -15.22 -3.89 -21.85
N ASP A 142 -14.14 -4.11 -22.59
CA ASP A 142 -14.16 -3.93 -24.05
C ASP A 142 -14.83 -5.12 -24.75
N ARG A 143 -14.86 -5.14 -26.09
CA ARG A 143 -15.45 -6.24 -26.88
C ARG A 143 -14.75 -7.59 -26.64
N LEU A 144 -13.46 -7.59 -26.32
CA LEU A 144 -12.64 -8.77 -26.01
C LEU A 144 -12.74 -9.22 -24.54
N TYR A 145 -13.67 -8.65 -23.77
CA TYR A 145 -13.91 -8.96 -22.36
C TYR A 145 -12.77 -8.54 -21.43
N ARG A 146 -11.87 -7.66 -21.87
CA ARG A 146 -10.80 -7.10 -21.04
C ARG A 146 -11.36 -6.01 -20.13
N LEU A 147 -11.08 -6.10 -18.84
CA LEU A 147 -11.52 -5.15 -17.83
C LEU A 147 -10.69 -3.85 -17.92
N SER A 148 -11.36 -2.73 -18.15
CA SER A 148 -10.76 -1.40 -18.27
C SER A 148 -10.32 -0.84 -16.92
N VAL A 149 -9.05 -0.46 -16.82
CA VAL A 149 -8.45 0.25 -15.67
C VAL A 149 -9.12 1.60 -15.48
N LYS A 150 -9.27 2.38 -16.56
CA LYS A 150 -9.86 3.72 -16.53
C LYS A 150 -11.30 3.65 -16.03
N LYS A 151 -12.14 2.81 -16.62
CA LYS A 151 -13.56 2.75 -16.24
C LYS A 151 -13.76 2.27 -14.80
N PHE A 152 -12.94 1.33 -14.34
CA PHE A 152 -12.97 0.88 -12.95
C PHE A 152 -12.54 2.00 -11.98
N ARG A 153 -11.48 2.75 -12.31
CA ARG A 153 -11.01 3.90 -11.51
C ARG A 153 -12.03 5.02 -11.47
N ASP A 154 -12.58 5.40 -12.62
CA ASP A 154 -13.58 6.46 -12.73
C ASP A 154 -14.82 6.11 -11.89
N TRP A 155 -15.26 4.84 -11.92
CA TRP A 155 -16.33 4.37 -11.04
C TRP A 155 -15.97 4.48 -9.56
N MET A 156 -14.78 4.01 -9.16
CA MET A 156 -14.33 4.08 -7.76
C MET A 156 -14.19 5.52 -7.27
N GLN A 157 -13.70 6.43 -8.10
CA GLN A 157 -13.67 7.87 -7.80
C GLN A 157 -15.09 8.41 -7.63
N GLY A 158 -16.02 8.02 -8.49
CA GLY A 158 -17.43 8.36 -8.35
C GLY A 158 -18.03 7.91 -7.02
N VAL A 159 -17.68 6.70 -6.54
CA VAL A 159 -18.13 6.18 -5.23
C VAL A 159 -17.58 7.03 -4.08
N VAL A 160 -16.28 7.32 -4.09
CA VAL A 160 -15.65 8.16 -3.04
C VAL A 160 -16.23 9.58 -3.06
N GLN A 161 -16.35 10.18 -4.24
CA GLN A 161 -16.92 11.51 -4.40
C GLN A 161 -18.37 11.57 -3.93
N ALA A 162 -19.19 10.57 -4.27
CA ALA A 162 -20.58 10.50 -3.81
C ALA A 162 -20.67 10.40 -2.28
N ALA A 163 -19.80 9.59 -1.65
CA ALA A 163 -19.73 9.46 -0.21
C ALA A 163 -19.36 10.79 0.47
N LEU A 164 -18.34 11.49 -0.06
CA LEU A 164 -17.90 12.78 0.47
C LEU A 164 -18.93 13.89 0.23
N ASN A 165 -19.69 13.84 -0.87
CA ASN A 165 -20.73 14.81 -1.17
C ASN A 165 -21.91 14.74 -0.19
N LYS A 166 -22.11 13.62 0.53
CA LYS A 166 -23.09 13.54 1.62
C LYS A 166 -22.67 14.31 2.87
N LEU A 167 -21.41 14.71 2.98
CA LEU A 167 -20.90 15.43 4.13
C LEU A 167 -21.16 16.94 4.02
N PRO A 168 -21.48 17.62 5.13
CA PRO A 168 -21.54 19.07 5.16
C PRO A 168 -20.20 19.68 4.75
N THR A 169 -20.25 20.92 4.25
CA THR A 169 -19.06 21.66 3.80
C THR A 169 -18.86 22.89 4.65
N GLU A 170 -17.63 23.15 5.06
CA GLU A 170 -17.23 24.33 5.81
C GLU A 170 -15.90 24.84 5.24
N ASN A 171 -15.84 26.11 4.83
CA ASN A 171 -14.66 26.74 4.24
C ASN A 171 -14.03 25.93 3.08
N GLY A 172 -14.89 25.36 2.22
CA GLY A 172 -14.48 24.55 1.07
C GLY A 172 -14.01 23.12 1.40
N LYS A 173 -13.99 22.71 2.68
CA LYS A 173 -13.62 21.36 3.12
C LYS A 173 -14.85 20.56 3.54
N ARG A 174 -14.81 19.24 3.36
CA ARG A 174 -15.88 18.34 3.85
C ARG A 174 -15.71 18.11 5.35
N VAL A 175 -16.79 18.12 6.11
CA VAL A 175 -16.75 17.94 7.57
C VAL A 175 -17.32 16.57 7.92
N LEU A 176 -16.45 15.69 8.43
CA LEU A 176 -16.81 14.36 8.90
C LEU A 176 -16.95 14.37 10.42
N LYS A 177 -18.19 14.26 10.91
CA LYS A 177 -18.48 14.18 12.35
C LYS A 177 -18.47 12.73 12.81
N ILE A 178 -17.63 12.43 13.80
CA ILE A 178 -17.52 11.11 14.42
C ILE A 178 -17.60 11.29 15.94
N LYS A 179 -18.69 10.80 16.55
CA LYS A 179 -18.98 10.99 17.98
C LYS A 179 -18.95 12.50 18.33
N HIS A 180 -18.04 12.93 19.20
CA HIS A 180 -17.86 14.32 19.63
C HIS A 180 -16.69 15.03 18.92
N LYS A 181 -16.19 14.48 17.81
CA LYS A 181 -15.06 15.05 17.05
C LYS A 181 -15.49 15.40 15.63
N GLU A 182 -14.88 16.45 15.11
CA GLU A 182 -15.07 16.89 13.73
C GLU A 182 -13.74 16.87 12.98
N TYR A 183 -13.74 16.22 11.82
CA TYR A 183 -12.57 16.11 10.96
C TYR A 183 -12.83 16.86 9.66
N LYS A 184 -11.93 17.78 9.31
CA LYS A 184 -11.97 18.46 8.02
C LYS A 184 -11.23 17.61 6.98
N ILE A 185 -11.89 17.30 5.88
CA ILE A 185 -11.41 16.37 4.86
C ILE A 185 -11.29 17.09 3.51
N ASN A 186 -10.11 16.93 2.89
CA ASN A 186 -9.89 17.22 1.48
C ASN A 186 -9.80 15.92 0.68
N PHE A 187 -10.19 16.01 -0.58
CA PHE A 187 -10.14 14.90 -1.52
C PHE A 187 -9.47 15.32 -2.81
N LYS A 188 -8.55 14.48 -3.30
CA LYS A 188 -7.87 14.64 -4.58
C LYS A 188 -7.66 13.27 -5.21
N VAL A 189 -7.61 13.21 -6.53
CA VAL A 189 -7.19 12.02 -7.25
C VAL A 189 -5.71 12.11 -7.60
N SER A 190 -4.92 11.06 -7.32
CA SER A 190 -3.50 10.98 -7.70
C SER A 190 -3.12 9.55 -8.10
N GLY A 191 -2.71 9.34 -9.35
CA GLY A 191 -2.33 8.01 -9.83
C GLY A 191 -3.44 6.96 -9.62
N PRO A 192 -3.17 5.76 -9.06
CA PRO A 192 -4.20 4.77 -8.79
C PRO A 192 -5.09 5.11 -7.59
N ALA A 193 -4.68 6.06 -6.74
CA ALA A 193 -5.27 6.30 -5.43
C ALA A 193 -6.33 7.40 -5.45
N ASN A 194 -7.26 7.27 -4.50
CA ASN A 194 -8.16 8.31 -4.04
C ASN A 194 -7.54 8.91 -2.77
N ASN A 195 -6.93 10.08 -2.88
CA ASN A 195 -6.18 10.70 -1.81
C ASN A 195 -7.13 11.47 -0.90
N ILE A 196 -7.14 11.11 0.37
CA ILE A 196 -7.95 11.73 1.42
C ILE A 196 -6.99 12.36 2.43
N THR A 197 -7.08 13.68 2.58
CA THR A 197 -6.29 14.42 3.57
C THR A 197 -7.19 14.82 4.71
N VAL A 198 -6.91 14.31 5.90
CA VAL A 198 -7.58 14.66 7.16
C VAL A 198 -6.78 15.75 7.85
N HIS A 199 -7.40 16.90 8.10
CA HIS A 199 -6.79 18.01 8.83
C HIS A 199 -7.06 17.86 10.32
N LEU A 200 -6.01 17.97 11.12
CA LEU A 200 -6.06 17.92 12.59
C LEU A 200 -6.15 19.34 13.19
N GLU A 201 -6.46 19.43 14.47
CA GLU A 201 -6.63 20.73 15.18
C GLU A 201 -5.36 21.57 15.23
N ASN A 202 -4.18 20.95 15.11
CA ASN A 202 -2.87 21.59 15.21
C ASN A 202 -2.21 21.84 13.84
N ASP A 203 -3.01 21.98 12.77
CA ASP A 203 -2.58 22.12 11.38
C ASP A 203 -1.78 20.94 10.78
N ASP A 204 -1.52 19.89 11.57
CA ASP A 204 -1.01 18.63 11.05
C ASP A 204 -2.05 17.95 10.15
N VAL A 205 -1.56 17.12 9.23
CA VAL A 205 -2.41 16.37 8.31
C VAL A 205 -2.12 14.88 8.37
N ILE A 206 -3.15 14.08 8.10
CA ILE A 206 -3.04 12.65 7.81
C ILE A 206 -3.49 12.44 6.36
N ASP A 207 -2.56 12.03 5.51
CA ASP A 207 -2.79 11.67 4.12
C ASP A 207 -3.04 10.17 3.99
N ILE A 208 -4.10 9.82 3.27
CA ILE A 208 -4.56 8.45 3.08
C ILE A 208 -4.74 8.20 1.59
N ASP A 209 -3.97 7.28 1.05
CA ASP A 209 -4.09 6.82 -0.33
C ASP A 209 -5.01 5.60 -0.37
N LEU A 210 -6.29 5.81 -0.70
CA LEU A 210 -7.25 4.72 -0.91
C LEU A 210 -7.10 4.12 -2.31
N VAL A 211 -6.48 2.95 -2.40
CA VAL A 211 -6.18 2.26 -3.66
C VAL A 211 -7.20 1.15 -3.92
N PRO A 212 -8.11 1.30 -4.91
CA PRO A 212 -9.05 0.24 -5.24
C PRO A 212 -8.30 -0.94 -5.84
N THR A 213 -8.62 -2.15 -5.40
CA THR A 213 -7.81 -3.34 -5.68
C THR A 213 -8.67 -4.58 -5.87
N LEU A 214 -8.30 -5.42 -6.83
CA LEU A 214 -8.87 -6.77 -7.00
C LEU A 214 -7.92 -7.81 -6.42
N THR A 215 -8.46 -8.82 -5.75
CA THR A 215 -7.68 -9.92 -5.17
C THR A 215 -7.76 -11.16 -6.05
N PHE A 216 -6.62 -11.86 -6.19
CA PHE A 216 -6.48 -13.13 -6.89
C PHE A 216 -5.73 -14.12 -6.00
N ARG A 217 -5.84 -15.41 -6.33
CA ARG A 217 -5.26 -16.50 -5.54
C ARG A 217 -4.49 -17.48 -6.39
N LEU A 218 -3.35 -17.94 -5.91
CA LEU A 218 -2.66 -19.10 -6.45
C LEU A 218 -3.59 -20.34 -6.45
N PRO A 219 -3.45 -21.27 -7.42
CA PRO A 219 -2.42 -21.32 -8.46
C PRO A 219 -2.71 -20.45 -9.69
N GLN A 220 -3.78 -19.64 -9.69
CA GLN A 220 -4.06 -18.74 -10.81
C GLN A 220 -2.93 -17.72 -10.95
N GLN A 221 -2.33 -17.66 -12.13
CA GLN A 221 -1.26 -16.72 -12.49
C GLN A 221 -1.47 -16.24 -13.92
N PRO A 222 -0.99 -15.05 -14.30
CA PRO A 222 -1.05 -14.60 -15.68
C PRO A 222 -0.27 -15.51 -16.61
N SER A 223 -0.87 -15.88 -17.74
CA SER A 223 -0.14 -16.53 -18.83
C SER A 223 0.95 -15.59 -19.35
N GLU A 224 2.12 -16.13 -19.70
CA GLU A 224 3.26 -15.38 -20.26
C GLU A 224 3.79 -14.27 -19.32
N SER A 225 3.57 -14.42 -18.00
CA SER A 225 4.11 -13.47 -17.03
C SER A 225 5.62 -13.56 -16.96
N LYS A 226 6.30 -12.41 -16.95
CA LYS A 226 7.73 -12.30 -16.61
C LYS A 226 7.99 -12.29 -15.10
N ILE A 227 6.94 -12.32 -14.29
CA ILE A 227 7.08 -12.41 -12.82
C ILE A 227 7.47 -13.84 -12.48
N ASP A 228 8.50 -13.98 -11.66
CA ASP A 228 8.88 -15.25 -11.06
C ASP A 228 7.87 -15.63 -9.97
N PHE A 229 6.82 -16.35 -10.36
CA PHE A 229 5.79 -16.83 -9.45
C PHE A 229 6.27 -17.94 -8.52
N HIS A 230 7.43 -18.56 -8.76
CA HIS A 230 8.01 -19.51 -7.81
C HIS A 230 8.31 -18.80 -6.48
N LYS A 231 8.92 -17.61 -6.53
CA LYS A 231 9.17 -16.77 -5.35
C LYS A 231 7.89 -16.32 -4.63
N VAL A 232 6.75 -16.31 -5.33
CA VAL A 232 5.44 -16.02 -4.72
C VAL A 232 4.91 -17.26 -4.01
N GLN A 233 5.06 -18.43 -4.63
CA GLN A 233 4.65 -19.73 -4.09
C GLN A 233 5.46 -20.11 -2.84
N ASP A 234 6.76 -19.82 -2.83
CA ASP A 234 7.69 -20.15 -1.73
C ASP A 234 7.33 -19.51 -0.37
N THR A 235 6.44 -18.51 -0.35
CA THR A 235 6.02 -17.86 0.89
C THR A 235 4.80 -18.51 1.55
N ASP A 236 4.19 -19.54 0.93
CA ASP A 236 2.90 -20.14 1.34
C ASP A 236 1.74 -19.12 1.42
N ILE A 237 1.87 -17.96 0.79
CA ILE A 237 0.82 -16.92 0.78
C ILE A 237 0.17 -16.90 -0.59
N SER A 238 -1.06 -17.40 -0.65
CA SER A 238 -1.77 -17.58 -1.91
C SER A 238 -2.32 -16.28 -2.52
N ASN A 239 -2.61 -15.26 -1.71
CA ASN A 239 -3.29 -14.06 -2.17
C ASN A 239 -2.30 -13.05 -2.77
N TYR A 240 -2.65 -12.51 -3.93
CA TYR A 240 -2.00 -11.35 -4.52
C TYR A 240 -3.05 -10.42 -5.13
N PHE A 241 -2.60 -9.29 -5.68
CA PHE A 241 -3.50 -8.21 -6.05
C PHE A 241 -3.26 -7.69 -7.46
N ALA A 242 -4.33 -7.17 -8.07
CA ALA A 242 -4.28 -6.35 -9.27
C ALA A 242 -4.74 -4.93 -8.96
N VAL A 243 -3.87 -3.96 -9.21
CA VAL A 243 -4.06 -2.54 -8.92
C VAL A 243 -4.24 -1.77 -10.24
N PRO A 244 -5.24 -0.89 -10.35
CA PRO A 244 -5.50 -0.12 -11.55
C PRO A 244 -4.53 1.07 -11.65
N LYS A 245 -3.26 0.82 -11.99
CA LYS A 245 -2.29 1.89 -12.21
C LYS A 245 -2.55 2.54 -13.57
N PRO A 246 -2.75 3.88 -13.65
CA PRO A 246 -2.86 4.54 -14.95
C PRO A 246 -1.60 4.35 -15.78
N THR A 247 -1.77 3.88 -17.01
CA THR A 247 -0.73 3.76 -18.04
C THR A 247 -1.30 4.19 -19.40
N ALA A 248 -0.48 4.22 -20.45
CA ALA A 248 -0.96 4.42 -21.81
C ALA A 248 -1.88 3.28 -22.31
N HIS A 249 -1.85 2.12 -21.65
CA HIS A 249 -2.63 0.95 -22.03
C HIS A 249 -3.73 0.69 -20.99
N ASP A 250 -4.99 0.99 -21.35
CA ASP A 250 -6.15 0.95 -20.44
C ASP A 250 -6.43 -0.44 -19.85
N PHE A 251 -5.99 -1.52 -20.48
CA PHE A 251 -6.25 -2.88 -20.00
C PHE A 251 -5.08 -3.45 -19.18
N SER A 252 -4.11 -2.61 -18.81
CA SER A 252 -2.89 -3.01 -18.10
C SER A 252 -3.03 -2.84 -16.59
N TRP A 253 -3.34 -3.93 -15.88
CA TRP A 253 -3.45 -3.95 -14.42
C TRP A 253 -2.11 -4.32 -13.79
N ARG A 254 -1.62 -3.51 -12.86
CA ARG A 254 -0.35 -3.77 -12.18
C ARG A 254 -0.54 -4.84 -11.12
N LEU A 255 0.27 -5.91 -11.16
CA LEU A 255 0.29 -6.88 -10.08
C LEU A 255 1.03 -6.33 -8.86
N ALA A 256 0.55 -6.70 -7.67
CA ALA A 256 1.15 -6.31 -6.40
C ALA A 256 1.18 -7.49 -5.42
N PHE A 257 2.30 -7.63 -4.73
CA PHE A 257 2.63 -8.77 -3.85
C PHE A 257 3.02 -8.32 -2.43
N PRO A 258 2.26 -7.42 -1.79
CA PRO A 258 2.68 -6.80 -0.53
C PRO A 258 2.82 -7.82 0.61
N TYR A 259 2.05 -8.91 0.60
CA TYR A 259 2.17 -9.96 1.62
C TYR A 259 3.45 -10.79 1.45
N GLN A 260 3.76 -11.19 0.22
CA GLN A 260 4.99 -11.92 -0.10
C GLN A 260 6.22 -11.05 0.15
N GLU A 261 6.19 -9.79 -0.28
CA GLU A 261 7.24 -8.83 0.03
C GLU A 261 7.43 -8.66 1.54
N ARG A 262 6.34 -8.60 2.31
CA ARG A 262 6.37 -8.52 3.78
C ARG A 262 7.00 -9.76 4.41
N TYR A 263 6.70 -10.95 3.87
CA TYR A 263 7.30 -12.20 4.32
C TYR A 263 8.83 -12.15 4.20
N TYR A 264 9.35 -11.71 3.04
CA TYR A 264 10.81 -11.66 2.82
C TYR A 264 11.54 -10.65 3.71
N ILE A 265 10.90 -9.56 4.12
CA ILE A 265 11.53 -8.51 4.95
C ILE A 265 11.31 -8.71 6.46
N ASN A 266 10.37 -9.56 6.87
CA ASN A 266 10.04 -9.76 8.27
C ASN A 266 11.09 -10.62 8.99
N ASP A 267 11.34 -10.30 10.26
CA ASP A 267 12.20 -11.05 11.18
C ASP A 267 13.63 -11.29 10.67
N LYS A 268 14.14 -10.37 9.83
CA LYS A 268 15.51 -10.41 9.29
C LYS A 268 16.44 -9.45 10.02
N ASN A 269 16.62 -9.63 11.34
CA ASN A 269 17.51 -8.83 12.20
C ASN A 269 17.48 -7.32 11.85
N ASN A 270 18.61 -6.74 11.43
CA ASN A 270 18.78 -5.32 11.13
C ASN A 270 18.30 -4.89 9.73
N LEU A 271 17.79 -5.80 8.89
CA LEU A 271 17.39 -5.51 7.51
C LEU A 271 16.45 -4.30 7.41
N LYS A 272 15.37 -4.29 8.22
CA LYS A 272 14.42 -3.18 8.24
C LYS A 272 15.06 -1.88 8.69
N SER A 273 15.91 -1.92 9.71
CA SER A 273 16.62 -0.74 10.22
C SER A 273 17.54 -0.14 9.15
N THR A 274 18.28 -0.98 8.42
CA THR A 274 19.17 -0.54 7.34
C THR A 274 18.39 0.00 6.14
N LEU A 275 17.30 -0.65 5.74
CA LEU A 275 16.40 -0.18 4.69
C LEU A 275 15.84 1.21 5.05
N LYS A 276 15.37 1.38 6.29
CA LYS A 276 14.87 2.66 6.78
C LYS A 276 15.95 3.73 6.80
N LEU A 277 17.19 3.40 7.14
CA LEU A 277 18.29 4.36 7.08
C LEU A 277 18.51 4.89 5.65
N LEU A 278 18.48 4.02 4.64
CA LEU A 278 18.61 4.45 3.25
C LEU A 278 17.42 5.28 2.76
N LYS A 279 16.20 4.95 3.22
CA LYS A 279 15.03 5.81 2.96
C LYS A 279 15.20 7.19 3.60
N GLN A 280 15.62 7.24 4.86
CA GLN A 280 15.87 8.51 5.56
C GLN A 280 16.98 9.31 4.87
N PHE A 281 18.05 8.66 4.43
CA PHE A 281 19.12 9.31 3.67
C PHE A 281 18.60 9.90 2.37
N ARG A 282 17.87 9.12 1.57
CA ARG A 282 17.20 9.60 0.35
C ARG A 282 16.35 10.84 0.62
N ASP A 283 15.54 10.82 1.68
CA ASP A 283 14.61 11.90 2.02
C ASP A 283 15.36 13.17 2.43
N VAL A 284 16.40 13.04 3.27
CA VAL A 284 17.24 14.16 3.71
C VAL A 284 18.03 14.77 2.55
N GLN A 285 18.48 13.96 1.59
CA GLN A 285 19.21 14.43 0.41
C GLN A 285 18.29 14.96 -0.70
N GLY A 286 16.97 14.88 -0.55
CA GLY A 286 16.03 15.35 -1.57
C GLY A 286 16.05 14.55 -2.87
N PHE A 287 16.36 13.25 -2.82
CA PHE A 287 16.44 12.38 -4.00
C PHE A 287 15.04 11.96 -4.49
N ASN A 288 14.25 12.94 -4.91
CA ASN A 288 12.83 12.79 -5.23
C ASN A 288 12.54 11.88 -6.44
N LYS A 289 13.54 11.63 -7.30
CA LYS A 289 13.43 10.68 -8.43
C LYS A 289 13.62 9.21 -8.01
N LEU A 290 14.18 8.96 -6.83
CA LEU A 290 14.40 7.62 -6.29
C LEU A 290 13.18 7.16 -5.49
N ALA A 291 12.28 6.40 -6.11
CA ALA A 291 11.11 5.88 -5.41
C ALA A 291 11.50 4.99 -4.21
N SER A 292 10.71 5.02 -3.13
CA SER A 292 10.97 4.22 -1.91
C SER A 292 10.93 2.73 -2.21
N TYR A 293 10.09 2.36 -3.17
CA TYR A 293 9.94 1.00 -3.65
C TYR A 293 11.21 0.49 -4.33
N PHE A 294 12.01 1.32 -5.02
CA PHE A 294 13.29 0.89 -5.60
C PHE A 294 14.30 0.47 -4.52
N ILE A 295 14.33 1.21 -3.40
CA ILE A 295 15.15 0.83 -2.24
C ILE A 295 14.64 -0.50 -1.66
N LYS A 296 13.31 -0.68 -1.52
CA LYS A 296 12.74 -1.95 -1.06
C LYS A 296 13.11 -3.12 -1.97
N THR A 297 12.99 -2.95 -3.29
CA THR A 297 13.33 -3.97 -4.29
C THR A 297 14.80 -4.40 -4.20
N LEU A 298 15.74 -3.46 -4.01
CA LEU A 298 17.15 -3.80 -3.83
C LEU A 298 17.36 -4.75 -2.64
N PHE A 299 16.68 -4.48 -1.51
CA PHE A 299 16.77 -5.33 -0.32
C PHE A 299 16.11 -6.69 -0.52
N LEU A 300 15.01 -6.74 -1.27
CA LEU A 300 14.36 -8.01 -1.62
C LEU A 300 15.27 -8.88 -2.50
N TRP A 301 15.97 -8.30 -3.48
CA TRP A 301 16.95 -9.04 -4.29
C TRP A 301 18.08 -9.61 -3.45
N GLU A 302 18.67 -8.79 -2.58
CA GLU A 302 19.76 -9.22 -1.68
C GLU A 302 19.34 -10.36 -0.74
N VAL A 303 18.11 -10.33 -0.23
CA VAL A 303 17.56 -11.39 0.64
C VAL A 303 17.45 -12.72 -0.11
N VAL A 304 17.02 -12.67 -1.37
CA VAL A 304 16.76 -13.86 -2.19
C VAL A 304 18.07 -14.45 -2.73
N ASP A 305 19.00 -13.62 -3.20
CA ASP A 305 20.24 -14.07 -3.83
C ASP A 305 21.23 -14.71 -2.84
N LYS A 306 21.27 -14.25 -1.58
CA LYS A 306 22.36 -14.61 -0.65
C LYS A 306 22.02 -15.69 0.37
N GLY A 307 20.77 -16.18 0.39
CA GLY A 307 20.26 -17.00 1.49
C GLY A 307 20.23 -16.18 2.78
N CYS A 308 19.09 -16.18 3.47
CA CYS A 308 18.73 -15.11 4.40
C CYS A 308 19.59 -14.91 5.67
N VAL A 309 20.67 -15.67 5.85
CA VAL A 309 21.47 -15.70 7.09
C VAL A 309 22.84 -15.01 6.92
N THR A 310 23.41 -14.97 5.70
CA THR A 310 24.83 -14.69 5.50
C THR A 310 25.19 -13.19 5.51
N PHE A 311 24.27 -12.31 5.11
CA PHE A 311 24.58 -10.89 4.93
C PHE A 311 24.66 -10.10 6.26
N ILE A 312 23.80 -10.37 7.23
CA ILE A 312 23.72 -9.52 8.43
C ILE A 312 24.91 -9.76 9.38
N TYR A 313 25.48 -10.97 9.37
CA TYR A 313 26.69 -11.28 10.12
C TYR A 313 27.96 -10.67 9.52
N ASN A 314 28.03 -10.49 8.19
CA ASN A 314 29.24 -10.04 7.51
C ASN A 314 29.30 -8.52 7.26
N SER A 315 28.15 -7.84 7.21
CA SER A 315 28.10 -6.38 6.95
C SER A 315 28.46 -5.52 8.17
N PHE A 316 28.47 -6.10 9.37
CA PHE A 316 28.84 -5.43 10.63
C PHE A 316 29.71 -6.34 11.50
N GLY A 317 30.91 -6.66 11.00
CA GLY A 317 32.08 -7.04 11.80
C GLY A 317 31.89 -8.12 12.87
N ARG A 318 32.18 -9.37 12.51
CA ARG A 318 32.98 -10.23 13.39
C ARG A 318 34.33 -10.48 12.73
N THR A 319 35.36 -9.85 13.28
CA THR A 319 36.68 -10.45 13.27
C THR A 319 36.55 -11.82 13.92
N ALA A 320 36.82 -12.87 13.15
CA ALA A 320 37.04 -14.20 13.70
C ALA A 320 38.13 -14.09 14.78
N ARG A 321 37.83 -14.61 15.96
CA ARG A 321 38.82 -15.19 16.85
C ARG A 321 38.51 -16.67 16.95
#